data_AF-A0A8H7REY6-F1
#
_entry.id   AF-A0A8H7REY6-F1
#
_cell.length_a   1.000
_cell.length_b   1.000
_cell.length_c   1.000
_cell.angle_alpha   90.00
_cell.angle_beta   90.00
_cell.angle_gamma   90.00
#
_symmetry.space_group_name_H-M   'P 1'
#
loop_
_entity.id
_entity.type
_entity.pdbx_description
1 polymer ?
#
loop_
_entity_poly.entity_id
_entity_poly.type
_entity_poly.pdbx_seq_one_letter_code
_entity_poly.pdbx_strand_id
1 'polypeptide(L)'
;MVLDASYLKGDHSFKIIKLMGKVDGTPTFTALYTVLNEYEEVQVQFLVPTKSISHLKYAFDALRRSLDLYGHSQPQIFFIDNVRGDKNLLESVFPSLKLDVKPVDKPEPGTIRCFQEPDDMESAAKDLLDQIEVEGTNKKKELVVGFDCEWPVIEGYGPGRIGTIQIATSRNVDIYCVGQIHKLPPSLSEVLSSSKIIKVGRKVQEDLKKIERDFSVSCRGAYDVAALCKERGLISTQRISLSDICARVLERFLPKDDNVRCSDWSNIFGLSTAQKEYAALDAWAGISISYSPGHMTEAAAYGEVSCQQDKCNGKKVTASQVIITVKQVVIPGAMDSQSKPLSEYGEVPFQIAVRLSDLRTVNPVEVKQFTFTQGENTTDKDEQNIEERNDSYNDVVDDILYNNQAQIQQRVELSEVEVKSSEYGRTEFSSLPSQYEHAETIRSRIIKDVFHLIDQIKVPRRHGLANDFSRRLRDALFVVDEDDKKK
;
A
#
# COMPACT_ATOMS: atom_id res chain seq x y z
N MET A 1 17.79 0.45 26.57
CA MET A 1 18.59 0.46 25.34
C MET A 1 17.60 0.66 24.22
N VAL A 2 17.74 1.74 23.45
CA VAL A 2 16.95 1.93 22.23
C VAL A 2 17.34 0.77 21.31
N LEU A 3 16.38 0.07 20.71
CA LEU A 3 16.67 -0.93 19.67
C LEU A 3 16.68 -0.23 18.32
N ASP A 4 17.22 -0.92 17.31
CA ASP A 4 17.24 -0.40 15.95
C ASP A 4 15.86 0.05 15.46
N ALA A 5 15.88 0.97 14.49
CA ALA A 5 14.70 1.58 13.89
C ALA A 5 14.76 1.46 12.36
N SER A 6 15.19 0.29 11.86
CA SER A 6 15.32 0.04 10.43
C SER A 6 13.95 0.10 9.73
N TYR A 7 12.87 -0.23 10.46
CA TYR A 7 11.50 -0.13 10.00
C TYR A 7 10.67 0.70 10.96
N LEU A 8 10.14 1.83 10.49
CA LEU A 8 9.22 2.66 11.26
C LEU A 8 7.78 2.47 10.82
N LYS A 9 6.84 2.52 11.77
CA LYS A 9 5.39 2.51 11.53
C LYS A 9 4.76 3.70 12.24
N GLY A 10 4.13 4.61 11.50
CA GLY A 10 3.54 5.83 12.03
C GLY A 10 2.03 5.83 11.86
N ASP A 11 1.28 6.07 12.94
CA ASP A 11 -0.19 6.05 12.92
C ASP A 11 -0.82 7.13 13.81
N HIS A 12 -2.01 7.59 13.43
CA HIS A 12 -2.85 8.55 14.16
C HIS A 12 -3.92 7.84 14.99
N SER A 13 -3.82 7.93 16.31
CA SER A 13 -4.84 7.45 17.25
C SER A 13 -5.84 8.54 17.63
N PHE A 14 -7.11 8.35 17.29
CA PHE A 14 -8.19 9.32 17.57
C PHE A 14 -8.98 9.04 18.85
N LYS A 15 -8.84 7.86 19.44
CA LYS A 15 -9.62 7.46 20.63
C LYS A 15 -9.33 8.33 21.84
N ILE A 16 -8.05 8.60 22.08
CA ILE A 16 -7.58 9.41 23.20
C ILE A 16 -8.15 10.83 23.17
N ILE A 17 -8.26 11.42 21.98
CA ILE A 17 -8.79 12.78 21.80
C ILE A 17 -10.24 12.89 22.29
N LYS A 18 -11.03 11.81 22.18
CA LYS A 18 -12.40 11.78 22.69
C LYS A 18 -12.50 11.84 24.21
N LEU A 19 -11.39 11.55 24.90
CA LEU A 19 -11.28 11.57 26.36
C LEU A 19 -10.66 12.88 26.87
N MET A 20 -10.16 13.74 25.99
CA MET A 20 -9.56 15.01 26.36
C MET A 20 -10.62 16.10 26.53
N GLY A 21 -10.36 17.02 27.46
CA GLY A 21 -11.14 18.25 27.63
C GLY A 21 -11.13 19.11 26.37
N LYS A 22 -12.21 19.85 26.15
CA LYS A 22 -12.32 20.84 25.07
C LYS A 22 -12.14 22.23 25.64
N VAL A 23 -11.50 23.12 24.89
CA VAL A 23 -11.41 24.54 25.22
C VAL A 23 -12.47 25.25 24.37
N ASP A 24 -13.41 25.94 25.02
CA ASP A 24 -14.55 26.62 24.37
C ASP A 24 -15.32 25.74 23.37
N GLY A 25 -15.50 24.46 23.72
CA GLY A 25 -16.19 23.48 22.87
C GLY A 25 -15.36 22.97 21.68
N THR A 26 -14.11 23.41 21.53
CA THR A 26 -13.20 23.01 20.45
C THR A 26 -12.14 22.03 20.98
N PRO A 27 -11.89 20.89 20.28
CA PRO A 27 -10.77 20.01 20.61
C PRO A 27 -9.43 20.71 20.40
N THR A 28 -8.54 20.64 21.39
CA THR A 28 -7.18 21.23 21.31
C THR A 28 -6.26 20.44 20.37
N PHE A 29 -6.48 19.12 20.27
CA PHE A 29 -5.69 18.22 19.42
C PHE A 29 -6.62 17.37 18.55
N THR A 30 -6.14 17.00 17.36
CA THR A 30 -6.88 16.16 16.41
C THR A 30 -6.57 14.68 16.59
N ALA A 31 -5.35 14.32 16.99
CA ALA A 31 -4.92 12.94 17.19
C ALA A 31 -3.71 12.82 18.13
N LEU A 32 -3.42 11.61 18.58
CA LEU A 32 -2.11 11.22 19.10
C LEU A 32 -1.37 10.48 17.99
N TYR A 33 -0.26 11.04 17.51
CA TYR A 33 0.59 10.37 16.53
C TYR A 33 1.62 9.51 17.25
N THR A 34 1.75 8.25 16.84
CA THR A 34 2.69 7.29 17.43
C THR A 34 3.55 6.69 16.33
N VAL A 35 4.87 6.63 16.55
CA VAL A 35 5.82 5.90 15.72
C VAL A 35 6.38 4.73 16.49
N LEU A 36 6.32 3.56 15.88
CA LEU A 36 6.88 2.31 16.39
C LEU A 36 8.05 1.85 15.51
N ASN A 37 9.02 1.15 16.09
CA ASN A 37 10.06 0.42 15.33
C ASN A 37 9.58 -0.99 14.93
N GLU A 38 10.47 -1.79 14.33
CA GLU A 38 10.26 -3.19 13.97
C GLU A 38 9.87 -4.11 15.14
N TYR A 39 10.19 -3.70 16.37
CA TYR A 39 9.92 -4.44 17.60
C TYR A 39 8.64 -3.97 18.33
N GLU A 40 7.84 -3.13 17.67
CA GLU A 40 6.63 -2.50 18.24
C GLU A 40 6.91 -1.54 19.41
N GLU A 41 8.16 -1.08 19.57
CA GLU A 41 8.53 -0.14 20.62
C GLU A 41 8.27 1.30 20.17
N VAL A 42 7.70 2.10 21.08
CA VAL A 42 7.39 3.51 20.83
C VAL A 42 8.68 4.33 20.72
N GLN A 43 8.93 4.89 19.54
CA GLN A 43 10.06 5.76 19.24
C GLN A 43 9.69 7.25 19.36
N VAL A 44 8.48 7.61 18.95
CA VAL A 44 7.96 8.98 18.97
C VAL A 44 6.48 8.91 19.32
N GLN A 45 6.02 9.78 20.22
CA GLN A 45 4.60 9.91 20.53
C GLN A 45 4.25 11.37 20.87
N PHE A 46 3.34 11.97 20.11
CA PHE A 46 2.98 13.38 20.25
C PHE A 46 1.49 13.61 20.00
N LEU A 47 0.88 14.46 20.82
CA LEU A 47 -0.44 15.03 20.54
C LEU A 47 -0.30 16.05 19.40
N VAL A 48 -1.04 15.84 18.31
CA VAL A 48 -0.94 16.65 17.10
C VAL A 48 -2.21 17.49 16.89
N PRO A 49 -2.08 18.78 16.57
CA PRO A 49 -3.23 19.67 16.37
C PRO A 49 -3.98 19.34 15.06
N THR A 50 -3.31 18.73 14.09
CA THR A 50 -3.86 18.36 12.78
C THR A 50 -3.43 16.94 12.40
N LYS A 51 -3.94 16.41 11.28
CA LYS A 51 -3.46 15.14 10.70
C LYS A 51 -2.17 15.29 9.87
N SER A 52 -1.64 16.50 9.75
CA SER A 52 -0.39 16.72 9.03
C SER A 52 0.79 16.36 9.91
N ILE A 53 1.71 15.54 9.38
CA ILE A 53 2.95 15.19 10.10
C ILE A 53 4.00 16.32 10.03
N SER A 54 3.74 17.43 9.35
CA SER A 54 4.65 18.59 9.28
C SER A 54 5.02 19.13 10.66
N HIS A 55 4.08 19.10 11.60
CA HIS A 55 4.31 19.49 13.00
C HIS A 55 5.33 18.59 13.71
N LEU A 56 5.54 17.37 13.21
CA LEU A 56 6.42 16.36 13.78
C LEU A 56 7.85 16.43 13.24
N LYS A 57 8.15 17.35 12.32
CA LYS A 57 9.49 17.48 11.72
C LYS A 57 10.61 17.47 12.78
N TYR A 58 10.47 18.28 13.81
CA TYR A 58 11.46 18.36 14.89
C TYR A 58 11.55 17.08 15.72
N ALA A 59 10.43 16.39 15.94
CA ALA A 59 10.40 15.12 16.63
C ALA A 59 11.11 14.03 15.81
N PHE A 60 10.91 14.01 14.49
CA PHE A 60 11.62 13.09 13.60
C PHE A 60 13.11 13.43 13.48
N ASP A 61 13.48 14.71 13.43
CA ASP A 61 14.89 15.13 13.47
C ASP A 61 15.56 14.75 14.80
N ALA A 62 14.83 14.78 15.91
CA ALA A 62 15.32 14.30 17.20
C ALA A 62 15.50 12.78 17.21
N LEU A 63 14.54 12.02 16.66
CA LEU A 63 14.65 10.57 16.49
C LEU A 63 15.85 10.20 15.62
N ARG A 64 16.03 10.84 14.47
CA ARG A 64 17.18 10.58 13.60
C ARG A 64 18.51 10.76 14.32
N ARG A 65 18.66 11.90 15.02
CA ARG A 65 19.88 12.22 15.77
C ARG A 65 20.11 11.28 16.93
N SER A 66 19.04 10.80 17.60
CA SER A 66 19.21 9.83 18.69
C SER A 66 19.67 8.49 18.16
N LEU A 67 19.17 8.03 17.00
CA LEU A 67 19.65 6.81 16.35
C LEU A 67 21.14 6.92 16.02
N ASP A 68 21.58 8.04 15.43
CA ASP A 68 23.01 8.29 15.17
C ASP A 68 23.84 8.27 16.46
N LEU A 69 23.38 8.98 17.50
CA LEU A 69 24.09 9.13 18.77
C LEU A 69 24.32 7.79 19.48
N TYR A 70 23.35 6.87 19.39
CA TYR A 70 23.41 5.57 20.04
C TYR A 70 23.93 4.45 19.12
N GLY A 71 24.34 4.77 17.88
CA GLY A 71 24.91 3.81 16.95
C GLY A 71 23.90 2.85 16.33
N HIS A 72 22.64 3.25 16.22
CA HIS A 72 21.57 2.47 15.60
C HIS A 72 21.46 2.71 14.09
N SER A 73 20.91 1.73 13.39
CA SER A 73 20.60 1.88 11.97
C SER A 73 19.53 2.95 11.74
N GLN A 74 19.74 3.76 10.69
CA GLN A 74 18.74 4.73 10.24
C GLN A 74 17.56 4.05 9.53
N PRO A 75 16.35 4.63 9.56
CA PRO A 75 15.16 4.02 8.95
C PRO A 75 15.32 3.79 7.45
N GLN A 76 15.09 2.56 7.00
CA GLN A 76 15.10 2.18 5.59
C GLN A 76 13.68 2.14 5.02
N ILE A 77 12.70 1.79 5.85
CA ILE A 77 11.28 1.76 5.50
C ILE A 77 10.47 2.53 6.55
N PHE A 78 9.51 3.35 6.09
CA PHE A 78 8.56 4.01 6.97
C PHE A 78 7.12 3.78 6.45
N PHE A 79 6.35 2.97 7.17
CA PHE A 79 4.94 2.73 6.91
C PHE A 79 4.10 3.89 7.46
N ILE A 80 3.37 4.57 6.58
CA ILE A 80 2.44 5.66 6.91
C ILE A 80 1.22 5.65 5.98
N ASP A 81 0.12 6.24 6.43
CA ASP A 81 -1.13 6.27 5.65
C ASP A 81 -1.08 7.19 4.42
N ASN A 82 -0.36 8.32 4.50
CA ASN A 82 -0.33 9.34 3.44
C ASN A 82 1.06 9.50 2.83
N VAL A 83 1.57 8.44 2.20
CA VAL A 83 2.91 8.47 1.57
C VAL A 83 3.08 9.67 0.65
N ARG A 84 2.10 10.01 -0.20
CA ARG A 84 2.24 11.10 -1.18
C ARG A 84 2.43 12.48 -0.55
N GLY A 85 1.61 12.84 0.44
CA GLY A 85 1.68 14.15 1.08
C GLY A 85 2.92 14.31 1.96
N ASP A 86 3.39 13.18 2.51
CA ASP A 86 4.37 13.17 3.60
C ASP A 86 5.78 12.78 3.14
N LYS A 87 5.90 12.15 1.96
CA LYS A 87 7.17 11.66 1.37
C LYS A 87 8.28 12.70 1.43
N ASN A 88 8.04 13.90 0.90
CA ASN A 88 9.07 14.93 0.80
C ASN A 88 9.61 15.34 2.18
N LEU A 89 8.72 15.44 3.17
CA LEU A 89 9.14 15.72 4.55
C LEU A 89 9.99 14.58 5.10
N LEU A 90 9.48 13.35 5.03
CA LEU A 90 10.17 12.18 5.59
C LEU A 90 11.52 11.92 4.91
N GLU A 91 11.61 12.04 3.59
CA GLU A 91 12.87 11.90 2.85
C GLU A 91 13.84 13.07 3.11
N SER A 92 13.33 14.24 3.51
CA SER A 92 14.19 15.36 3.93
C SER A 92 14.79 15.13 5.32
N VAL A 93 14.01 14.54 6.24
CA VAL A 93 14.46 14.23 7.59
C VAL A 93 15.34 12.98 7.57
N PHE A 94 14.90 11.89 6.95
CA PHE A 94 15.60 10.59 6.88
C PHE A 94 16.11 10.30 5.45
N PRO A 95 17.31 10.76 5.07
CA PRO A 95 17.89 10.47 3.75
C PRO A 95 18.04 8.98 3.44
N SER A 96 18.15 8.14 4.47
CA SER A 96 18.21 6.67 4.35
C SER A 96 17.00 6.07 3.64
N LEU A 97 15.84 6.73 3.66
CA LEU A 97 14.64 6.30 2.93
C LEU A 97 14.78 6.39 1.41
N LYS A 98 15.85 7.02 0.90
CA LYS A 98 16.14 7.11 -0.54
C LYS A 98 17.18 6.10 -1.01
N LEU A 99 17.85 5.39 -0.10
CA LEU A 99 18.91 4.44 -0.44
C LEU A 99 18.30 3.20 -1.09
N ASP A 100 18.82 2.84 -2.26
CA ASP A 100 18.38 1.69 -3.07
C ASP A 100 16.88 1.65 -3.41
N VAL A 101 16.20 2.80 -3.33
CA VAL A 101 14.80 2.92 -3.72
C VAL A 101 14.72 3.22 -5.22
N LYS A 102 14.19 2.25 -5.98
CA LYS A 102 13.76 2.46 -7.37
C LYS A 102 12.31 2.93 -7.37
N PRO A 103 12.01 4.17 -7.81
CA PRO A 103 10.64 4.61 -7.98
C PRO A 103 9.89 3.63 -8.89
N VAL A 104 8.71 3.23 -8.46
CA VAL A 104 7.82 2.45 -9.31
C VAL A 104 7.32 3.37 -10.41
N ASP A 105 7.77 3.17 -11.65
CA ASP A 105 7.38 4.08 -12.73
C ASP A 105 5.86 4.10 -12.94
N LYS A 106 5.38 5.26 -13.37
CA LYS A 106 4.02 5.41 -13.89
C LYS A 106 3.91 4.61 -15.20
N PRO A 107 2.78 3.93 -15.44
CA PRO A 107 2.59 3.26 -16.71
C PRO A 107 2.52 4.23 -17.90
N GLU A 108 2.92 3.74 -19.08
CA GLU A 108 2.85 4.48 -20.34
C GLU A 108 1.78 3.85 -21.25
N PRO A 109 0.61 4.48 -21.43
CA PRO A 109 -0.53 3.87 -22.10
C PRO A 109 -0.44 3.82 -23.63
N GLY A 110 0.70 4.21 -24.21
CA GLY A 110 0.84 4.40 -25.66
C GLY A 110 0.19 5.70 -26.13
N THR A 111 -0.34 5.73 -27.36
CA THR A 111 -0.96 6.94 -27.91
C THR A 111 -2.37 7.16 -27.36
N ILE A 112 -2.59 8.31 -26.72
CA ILE A 112 -3.92 8.72 -26.22
C ILE A 112 -4.64 9.53 -27.31
N ARG A 113 -5.81 9.06 -27.75
CA ARG A 113 -6.69 9.75 -28.71
C ARG A 113 -8.00 10.13 -28.02
N CYS A 114 -8.50 11.33 -28.26
CA CYS A 114 -9.70 11.85 -27.61
C CYS A 114 -10.66 12.40 -28.66
N PHE A 115 -11.89 11.89 -28.68
CA PHE A 115 -12.90 12.20 -29.68
C PHE A 115 -14.10 12.90 -29.03
N GLN A 116 -14.47 14.07 -29.53
CA GLN A 116 -15.61 14.87 -29.03
C GLN A 116 -16.78 14.93 -30.00
N GLU A 117 -16.49 14.98 -31.30
CA GLU A 117 -17.53 15.02 -32.32
C GLU A 117 -18.04 13.60 -32.64
N PRO A 118 -19.36 13.40 -32.82
CA PRO A 118 -19.93 12.10 -33.13
C PRO A 118 -19.33 11.41 -34.35
N ASP A 119 -18.97 12.17 -35.40
CA ASP A 119 -18.40 11.63 -36.63
C ASP A 119 -16.98 11.08 -36.41
N ASP A 120 -16.18 11.75 -35.58
CA ASP A 120 -14.83 11.27 -35.21
C ASP A 120 -14.92 10.01 -34.35
N MET A 121 -15.88 9.97 -33.42
CA MET A 121 -16.15 8.78 -32.60
C MET A 121 -16.59 7.60 -33.47
N GLU A 122 -17.47 7.83 -34.46
CA GLU A 122 -17.91 6.82 -35.40
C GLU A 122 -16.75 6.26 -36.20
N SER A 123 -15.93 7.15 -36.77
CA SER A 123 -14.74 6.77 -37.55
C SER A 123 -13.77 5.94 -36.70
N ALA A 124 -13.45 6.38 -35.48
CA ALA A 124 -12.53 5.67 -34.60
C ALA A 124 -13.07 4.31 -34.14
N ALA A 125 -14.38 4.21 -33.86
CA ALA A 125 -15.00 2.94 -33.49
C ALA A 125 -15.07 1.97 -34.68
N LYS A 126 -15.29 2.47 -35.90
CA LYS A 126 -15.25 1.67 -37.12
C LYS A 126 -13.86 1.10 -37.38
N ASP A 127 -12.80 1.91 -37.21
CA ASP A 127 -11.42 1.44 -37.32
C ASP A 127 -11.11 0.27 -36.36
N LEU A 128 -11.74 0.25 -35.18
CA LEU A 128 -11.62 -0.84 -34.22
C LEU A 128 -12.38 -2.10 -34.67
N LEU A 129 -13.56 -1.95 -35.27
CA LEU A 129 -14.32 -3.07 -35.84
C LEU A 129 -13.58 -3.70 -37.04
N ASP A 130 -13.02 -2.87 -37.92
CA ASP A 130 -12.27 -3.33 -39.09
C ASP A 130 -11.04 -4.16 -38.70
N GLN A 131 -10.39 -3.83 -37.57
CA GLN A 131 -9.28 -4.63 -37.02
C GLN A 131 -9.70 -6.08 -36.67
N ILE A 132 -10.95 -6.29 -36.24
CA ILE A 132 -11.48 -7.62 -35.90
C ILE A 132 -11.69 -8.44 -37.18
N GLU A 133 -12.15 -7.82 -38.26
CA GLU A 133 -12.41 -8.52 -39.52
C GLU A 133 -11.10 -9.02 -40.16
N VAL A 134 -10.04 -8.21 -40.10
CA VAL A 134 -8.71 -8.58 -40.61
C VAL A 134 -8.10 -9.73 -39.80
N GLU A 135 -8.15 -9.67 -38.47
CA GLU A 135 -7.63 -10.73 -37.59
C GLU A 135 -8.45 -12.03 -37.66
N GLY A 136 -9.74 -11.94 -37.99
CA GLY A 136 -10.67 -13.07 -38.11
C GLY A 136 -10.37 -14.08 -39.23
N THR A 137 -9.48 -13.73 -40.18
CA THR A 137 -9.05 -14.64 -41.26
C THR A 137 -8.04 -15.70 -40.79
N ASN A 138 -7.38 -15.49 -39.64
CA ASN A 138 -6.42 -16.42 -39.05
C ASN A 138 -6.89 -16.90 -37.66
N LYS A 139 -7.87 -17.82 -37.64
CA LYS A 139 -8.46 -18.51 -36.46
C LYS A 139 -9.15 -17.58 -35.44
N LYS A 140 -10.47 -17.82 -35.23
CA LYS A 140 -11.33 -17.41 -34.10
C LYS A 140 -10.58 -16.90 -32.85
N LYS A 141 -10.09 -15.67 -32.86
CA LYS A 141 -9.51 -15.03 -31.67
C LYS A 141 -10.44 -13.91 -31.27
N GLU A 142 -10.88 -13.94 -30.01
CA GLU A 142 -11.59 -12.84 -29.41
C GLU A 142 -10.62 -11.65 -29.27
N LEU A 143 -11.07 -10.45 -29.58
CA LEU A 143 -10.30 -9.24 -29.38
C LEU A 143 -10.47 -8.80 -27.92
N VAL A 144 -9.38 -8.66 -27.19
CA VAL A 144 -9.42 -8.16 -25.81
C VAL A 144 -9.02 -6.69 -25.79
N VAL A 145 -9.88 -5.84 -25.22
CA VAL A 145 -9.66 -4.41 -25.06
C VAL A 145 -9.79 -4.02 -23.59
N GLY A 146 -8.96 -3.08 -23.15
CA GLY A 146 -9.08 -2.46 -21.83
C GLY A 146 -10.24 -1.50 -21.83
N PHE A 147 -10.99 -1.44 -20.74
CA PHE A 147 -12.25 -0.69 -20.71
C PHE A 147 -12.45 -0.01 -19.36
N ASP A 148 -12.83 1.26 -19.41
CA ASP A 148 -13.33 2.01 -18.27
C ASP A 148 -14.31 3.12 -18.71
N CYS A 149 -15.00 3.75 -17.77
CA CYS A 149 -15.78 4.95 -18.04
C CYS A 149 -15.80 5.92 -16.85
N GLU A 150 -15.94 7.21 -17.13
CA GLU A 150 -16.00 8.24 -16.09
C GLU A 150 -17.28 9.07 -16.19
N TRP A 151 -17.73 9.59 -15.05
CA TRP A 151 -18.94 10.39 -14.94
C TRP A 151 -18.80 11.44 -13.82
N PRO A 152 -19.46 12.60 -13.94
CA PRO A 152 -19.45 13.59 -12.88
C PRO A 152 -20.21 13.06 -11.66
N VAL A 153 -19.72 13.39 -10.47
CA VAL A 153 -20.43 13.17 -9.22
C VAL A 153 -21.20 14.45 -8.87
N ILE A 154 -22.54 14.36 -8.85
CA ILE A 154 -23.41 15.49 -8.57
C ILE A 154 -23.77 15.46 -7.09
N GLU A 155 -23.36 16.47 -6.33
CA GLU A 155 -23.64 16.58 -4.90
C GLU A 155 -25.14 16.48 -4.62
N GLY A 156 -25.54 15.60 -3.70
CA GLY A 156 -26.94 15.36 -3.34
C GLY A 156 -27.74 14.47 -4.30
N TYR A 157 -27.25 14.21 -5.51
CA TYR A 157 -27.95 13.40 -6.54
C TYR A 157 -27.18 12.11 -6.91
N GLY A 158 -25.91 12.02 -6.55
CA GLY A 158 -25.07 10.86 -6.81
C GLY A 158 -24.45 10.87 -8.22
N PRO A 159 -24.18 9.71 -8.83
CA PRO A 159 -23.47 9.64 -10.11
C PRO A 159 -24.33 10.18 -11.26
N GLY A 160 -23.80 11.17 -11.99
CA GLY A 160 -24.41 11.71 -13.21
C GLY A 160 -24.39 10.74 -14.39
N ARG A 161 -24.75 11.21 -15.59
CA ARG A 161 -24.62 10.42 -16.83
C ARG A 161 -23.16 10.17 -17.16
N ILE A 162 -22.87 9.06 -17.85
CA ILE A 162 -21.51 8.79 -18.37
C ILE A 162 -21.03 9.95 -19.24
N GLY A 163 -19.87 10.47 -18.85
CA GLY A 163 -19.16 11.52 -19.55
C GLY A 163 -18.24 10.96 -20.61
N THR A 164 -17.48 9.94 -20.28
CA THR A 164 -16.45 9.39 -21.16
C THR A 164 -16.46 7.86 -21.16
N ILE A 165 -16.14 7.25 -22.30
CA ILE A 165 -15.89 5.82 -22.44
C ILE A 165 -14.45 5.66 -22.92
N GLN A 166 -13.66 4.81 -22.27
CA GLN A 166 -12.28 4.53 -22.64
C GLN A 166 -12.13 3.12 -23.18
N ILE A 167 -11.45 2.98 -24.31
CA ILE A 167 -11.12 1.69 -24.91
C ILE A 167 -9.62 1.65 -25.20
N ALA A 168 -8.91 0.78 -24.48
CA ALA A 168 -7.48 0.58 -24.65
C ALA A 168 -7.20 -0.67 -25.50
N THR A 169 -6.29 -0.52 -26.46
CA THR A 169 -5.70 -1.61 -27.25
C THR A 169 -4.23 -1.77 -26.85
N SER A 170 -3.49 -2.66 -27.54
CA SER A 170 -2.05 -2.80 -27.33
C SER A 170 -1.22 -1.60 -27.79
N ARG A 171 -1.80 -0.67 -28.57
CA ARG A 171 -1.08 0.48 -29.14
C ARG A 171 -1.59 1.82 -28.64
N ASN A 172 -2.91 1.95 -28.57
CA ASN A 172 -3.59 3.22 -28.37
C ASN A 172 -4.67 3.11 -27.28
N VAL A 173 -4.97 4.24 -26.64
CA VAL A 173 -6.17 4.40 -25.81
C VAL A 173 -7.08 5.46 -26.40
N ASP A 174 -8.30 5.04 -26.71
CA ASP A 174 -9.33 5.89 -27.28
C ASP A 174 -10.29 6.35 -26.19
N ILE A 175 -10.46 7.66 -26.08
CA ILE A 175 -11.37 8.32 -25.15
C ILE A 175 -12.51 8.93 -25.94
N TYR A 176 -13.70 8.35 -25.82
CA TYR A 176 -14.93 8.84 -26.43
C TYR A 176 -15.66 9.77 -25.45
N CYS A 177 -15.73 11.07 -25.73
CA CYS A 177 -16.39 12.07 -24.89
C CYS A 177 -17.90 12.10 -25.14
N VAL A 178 -18.64 11.19 -24.53
CA VAL A 178 -20.08 10.95 -24.76
C VAL A 178 -21.03 11.79 -23.89
N GLY A 179 -20.51 12.62 -22.99
CA GLY A 179 -21.32 13.38 -22.02
C GLY A 179 -22.34 14.34 -22.63
N GLN A 180 -22.05 14.86 -23.83
CA GLN A 180 -22.91 15.83 -24.54
C GLN A 180 -23.85 15.19 -25.57
N ILE A 181 -23.80 13.86 -25.77
CA ILE A 181 -24.63 13.17 -26.75
C ILE A 181 -25.73 12.32 -26.08
N HIS A 182 -26.84 12.15 -26.80
CA HIS A 182 -27.98 11.35 -26.33
C HIS A 182 -27.95 9.91 -26.85
N LYS A 183 -27.34 9.69 -28.02
CA LYS A 183 -27.18 8.38 -28.64
C LYS A 183 -25.72 8.17 -28.97
N LEU A 184 -25.21 6.96 -28.73
CA LEU A 184 -23.87 6.60 -29.15
C LEU A 184 -23.84 6.43 -30.68
N PRO A 185 -22.70 6.72 -31.32
CA PRO A 185 -22.48 6.36 -32.72
C PRO A 185 -22.74 4.87 -32.98
N PRO A 186 -23.27 4.48 -34.15
CA PRO A 186 -23.58 3.09 -34.47
C PRO A 186 -22.40 2.12 -34.28
N SER A 187 -21.21 2.46 -34.78
CA SER A 187 -20.03 1.60 -34.67
C SER A 187 -19.58 1.45 -33.21
N LEU A 188 -19.65 2.51 -32.41
CA LEU A 188 -19.33 2.43 -30.98
C LEU A 188 -20.35 1.54 -30.24
N SER A 189 -21.63 1.64 -30.60
CA SER A 189 -22.68 0.78 -30.06
C SER A 189 -22.45 -0.69 -30.41
N GLU A 190 -21.99 -0.98 -31.63
CA GLU A 190 -21.64 -2.32 -32.09
C GLU A 190 -20.42 -2.88 -31.33
N VAL A 191 -19.37 -2.08 -31.14
CA VAL A 191 -18.21 -2.44 -30.31
C VAL A 191 -18.65 -2.87 -28.91
N LEU A 192 -19.51 -2.08 -28.27
CA LEU A 192 -20.03 -2.36 -26.93
C LEU A 192 -20.92 -3.62 -26.89
N SER A 193 -21.71 -3.85 -27.95
CA SER A 193 -22.66 -4.96 -28.03
C SER A 193 -22.03 -6.29 -28.48
N SER A 194 -20.85 -6.25 -29.10
CA SER A 194 -20.18 -7.43 -29.63
C SER A 194 -19.60 -8.31 -28.53
N SER A 195 -19.97 -9.60 -28.51
CA SER A 195 -19.33 -10.61 -27.65
C SER A 195 -17.99 -11.11 -28.18
N LYS A 196 -17.60 -10.72 -29.41
CA LYS A 196 -16.26 -11.01 -29.96
C LYS A 196 -15.20 -10.05 -29.42
N ILE A 197 -15.62 -8.93 -28.83
CA ILE A 197 -14.76 -7.97 -28.15
C ILE A 197 -14.96 -8.15 -26.65
N ILE A 198 -13.92 -8.62 -25.97
CA ILE A 198 -13.89 -8.79 -24.52
C ILE A 198 -13.35 -7.50 -23.90
N LYS A 199 -14.17 -6.87 -23.06
CA LYS A 199 -13.87 -5.64 -22.33
C LYS A 199 -13.33 -6.02 -20.96
N VAL A 200 -12.03 -5.79 -20.74
CA VAL A 200 -11.38 -6.06 -19.46
C VAL A 200 -11.18 -4.78 -18.66
N GLY A 201 -11.62 -4.78 -17.42
CA GLY A 201 -11.53 -3.64 -16.52
C GLY A 201 -11.88 -4.04 -15.10
N ARG A 202 -11.69 -3.13 -14.13
CA ARG A 202 -12.10 -3.39 -12.75
C ARG A 202 -13.57 -3.02 -12.60
N LYS A 203 -14.42 -3.97 -12.19
CA LYS A 203 -15.87 -3.81 -12.08
C LYS A 203 -16.55 -3.43 -13.40
N VAL A 204 -15.92 -3.74 -14.54
CA VAL A 204 -16.38 -3.42 -15.90
C VAL A 204 -17.86 -3.76 -16.18
N GLN A 205 -18.41 -4.81 -15.56
CA GLN A 205 -19.82 -5.15 -15.72
C GLN A 205 -20.77 -4.08 -15.15
N GLU A 206 -20.36 -3.35 -14.11
CA GLU A 206 -21.09 -2.22 -13.52
C GLU A 206 -21.09 -1.03 -14.49
N ASP A 207 -19.95 -0.76 -15.12
CA ASP A 207 -19.77 0.29 -16.14
C ASP A 207 -20.63 0.02 -17.37
N LEU A 208 -20.57 -1.20 -17.90
CA LEU A 208 -21.41 -1.61 -19.02
C LEU A 208 -22.90 -1.44 -18.70
N LYS A 209 -23.37 -1.90 -17.52
CA LYS A 209 -24.78 -1.70 -17.10
C LYS A 209 -25.18 -0.22 -17.03
N LYS A 210 -24.26 0.64 -16.61
CA LYS A 210 -24.48 2.08 -16.58
C LYS A 210 -24.60 2.65 -18.00
N ILE A 211 -23.80 2.18 -18.95
CA ILE A 211 -23.94 2.53 -20.38
C ILE A 211 -25.30 2.08 -20.92
N GLU A 212 -25.73 0.85 -20.61
CA GLU A 212 -27.03 0.35 -21.07
C GLU A 212 -28.17 1.25 -20.60
N ARG A 213 -28.11 1.71 -19.34
CA ARG A 213 -29.07 2.66 -18.77
C ARG A 213 -28.99 4.05 -19.40
N ASP A 214 -27.78 4.59 -19.55
CA ASP A 214 -27.58 6.00 -19.93
C ASP A 214 -27.73 6.23 -21.45
N PHE A 215 -27.60 5.19 -22.28
CA PHE A 215 -27.65 5.26 -23.76
C PHE A 215 -28.56 4.23 -24.44
N SER A 216 -29.22 3.33 -23.69
CA SER A 216 -30.11 2.30 -24.26
C SER A 216 -29.42 1.33 -25.25
N VAL A 217 -28.17 0.97 -24.98
CA VAL A 217 -27.38 -0.03 -25.73
C VAL A 217 -27.35 -1.35 -24.96
N SER A 218 -27.28 -2.51 -25.63
CA SER A 218 -27.11 -3.81 -24.95
C SER A 218 -25.64 -4.21 -24.98
N CYS A 219 -24.97 -4.11 -23.84
CA CYS A 219 -23.53 -4.32 -23.76
C CYS A 219 -23.19 -5.79 -23.49
N ARG A 220 -22.11 -6.30 -24.08
CA ARG A 220 -21.65 -7.69 -23.91
C ARG A 220 -20.13 -7.78 -23.77
N GLY A 221 -19.63 -8.92 -23.30
CA GLY A 221 -18.20 -9.23 -23.28
C GLY A 221 -17.43 -8.65 -22.10
N ALA A 222 -18.06 -8.33 -20.97
CA ALA A 222 -17.35 -7.89 -19.77
C ALA A 222 -16.55 -9.04 -19.12
N TYR A 223 -15.31 -8.75 -18.72
CA TYR A 223 -14.51 -9.66 -17.90
C TYR A 223 -13.69 -8.89 -16.86
N ASP A 224 -13.94 -9.14 -15.57
CA ASP A 224 -13.32 -8.41 -14.48
C ASP A 224 -11.86 -8.86 -14.24
N VAL A 225 -10.93 -7.90 -14.23
CA VAL A 225 -9.50 -8.19 -14.06
C VAL A 225 -9.14 -8.78 -12.69
N ALA A 226 -9.89 -8.46 -11.63
CA ALA A 226 -9.70 -9.09 -10.32
C ALA A 226 -10.14 -10.56 -10.36
N ALA A 227 -11.21 -10.88 -11.09
CA ALA A 227 -11.62 -12.27 -11.31
C ALA A 227 -10.52 -13.04 -12.07
N LEU A 228 -10.04 -12.48 -13.18
CA LEU A 228 -8.95 -13.04 -13.96
C LEU A 228 -7.67 -13.27 -13.12
N CYS A 229 -7.23 -12.27 -12.36
CA CYS A 229 -6.06 -12.39 -11.50
C CYS A 229 -6.24 -13.45 -10.40
N LYS A 230 -7.46 -13.59 -9.85
CA LYS A 230 -7.75 -14.63 -8.86
C LYS A 230 -7.72 -16.03 -9.47
N GLU A 231 -8.29 -16.19 -10.67
CA GLU A 231 -8.25 -17.46 -11.42
C GLU A 231 -6.81 -17.85 -11.79
N ARG A 232 -5.96 -16.88 -12.09
CA ARG A 232 -4.51 -17.08 -12.27
C ARG A 232 -3.74 -17.21 -10.95
N GLY A 233 -4.39 -17.04 -9.80
CA GLY A 233 -3.78 -17.06 -8.47
C GLY A 233 -2.68 -16.01 -8.23
N LEU A 234 -2.79 -14.86 -8.90
CA LEU A 234 -1.94 -13.69 -8.69
C LEU A 234 -2.37 -12.88 -7.45
N ILE A 235 -3.64 -13.01 -7.07
CA ILE A 235 -4.25 -12.37 -5.90
C ILE A 235 -5.09 -13.37 -5.11
N SER A 236 -5.23 -13.14 -3.80
CA SER A 236 -6.02 -14.00 -2.90
C SER A 236 -7.51 -13.62 -2.84
N THR A 237 -7.86 -12.39 -3.19
CA THR A 237 -9.22 -11.83 -3.08
C THR A 237 -9.55 -10.92 -4.25
N GLN A 238 -10.81 -10.96 -4.71
CA GLN A 238 -11.32 -9.99 -5.71
C GLN A 238 -11.69 -8.64 -5.08
N ARG A 239 -11.69 -8.53 -3.74
CA ARG A 239 -11.90 -7.25 -3.01
C ARG A 239 -10.60 -6.44 -2.96
N ILE A 240 -10.08 -6.13 -4.13
CA ILE A 240 -8.85 -5.37 -4.33
C ILE A 240 -9.10 -4.25 -5.35
N SER A 241 -8.38 -3.15 -5.20
CA SER A 241 -8.46 -2.01 -6.12
C SER A 241 -7.69 -2.27 -7.42
N LEU A 242 -8.01 -1.55 -8.48
CA LEU A 242 -7.24 -1.63 -9.73
C LEU A 242 -5.78 -1.21 -9.51
N SER A 243 -5.53 -0.19 -8.67
CA SER A 243 -4.18 0.28 -8.36
C SER A 243 -3.35 -0.79 -7.63
N ASP A 244 -3.95 -1.54 -6.71
CA ASP A 244 -3.24 -2.60 -6.00
C ASP A 244 -2.99 -3.82 -6.90
N ILE A 245 -3.92 -4.15 -7.81
CA ILE A 245 -3.66 -5.18 -8.83
C ILE A 245 -2.52 -4.72 -9.74
N CYS A 246 -2.53 -3.47 -10.20
CA CYS A 246 -1.47 -2.90 -11.03
C CYS A 246 -0.10 -2.98 -10.33
N ALA A 247 -0.02 -2.57 -9.06
CA ALA A 247 1.20 -2.66 -8.27
C ALA A 247 1.69 -4.09 -8.11
N ARG A 248 0.77 -5.06 -7.94
CA ARG A 248 1.13 -6.46 -7.69
C ARG A 248 1.44 -7.27 -8.95
N VAL A 249 0.78 -6.96 -10.06
CA VAL A 249 0.85 -7.77 -11.30
C VAL A 249 1.75 -7.13 -12.35
N LEU A 250 1.79 -5.80 -12.41
CA LEU A 250 2.60 -5.05 -13.35
C LEU A 250 3.84 -4.45 -12.70
N GLU A 251 3.92 -4.45 -11.36
CA GLU A 251 4.95 -3.72 -10.61
C GLU A 251 5.00 -2.24 -11.03
N ARG A 252 3.82 -1.67 -11.28
CA ARG A 252 3.63 -0.26 -11.68
C ARG A 252 2.68 0.45 -10.74
N PHE A 253 2.90 1.74 -10.56
CA PHE A 253 2.06 2.58 -9.71
C PHE A 253 1.00 3.25 -10.58
N LEU A 254 -0.27 2.96 -10.30
CA LEU A 254 -1.40 3.60 -10.98
C LEU A 254 -1.82 4.87 -10.20
N PRO A 255 -1.62 6.07 -10.73
CA PRO A 255 -1.97 7.30 -10.03
C PRO A 255 -3.49 7.45 -9.88
N LYS A 256 -3.93 7.56 -8.63
CA LYS A 256 -5.32 7.89 -8.27
C LYS A 256 -5.36 9.25 -7.59
N ASP A 257 -5.42 10.34 -8.36
CA ASP A 257 -5.61 11.69 -7.82
C ASP A 257 -7.10 11.96 -7.70
N ASP A 258 -7.60 12.11 -6.48
CA ASP A 258 -9.03 12.35 -6.23
C ASP A 258 -9.50 13.69 -6.80
N ASN A 259 -8.62 14.68 -6.99
CA ASN A 259 -8.99 15.94 -7.64
C ASN A 259 -9.31 15.75 -9.12
N VAL A 260 -8.71 14.74 -9.77
CA VAL A 260 -9.00 14.39 -11.17
C VAL A 260 -10.13 13.37 -11.23
N ARG A 261 -10.05 12.31 -10.41
CA ARG A 261 -11.05 11.23 -10.38
C ARG A 261 -12.45 11.75 -10.06
N CYS A 262 -12.57 12.66 -9.09
CA CYS A 262 -13.84 13.26 -8.68
C CYS A 262 -14.12 14.61 -9.36
N SER A 263 -13.41 14.93 -10.46
CA SER A 263 -13.64 16.16 -11.23
C SER A 263 -14.93 16.11 -12.06
N ASP A 264 -15.24 17.20 -12.76
CA ASP A 264 -16.34 17.21 -13.71
C ASP A 264 -15.96 16.51 -15.03
N TRP A 265 -16.59 15.37 -15.29
CA TRP A 265 -16.46 14.59 -16.51
C TRP A 265 -17.58 14.86 -17.54
N SER A 266 -18.40 15.89 -17.34
CA SER A 266 -19.49 16.26 -18.27
C SER A 266 -19.00 16.57 -19.69
N ASN A 267 -17.72 16.94 -19.84
CA ASN A 267 -17.06 17.35 -21.08
C ASN A 267 -17.61 18.62 -21.72
N ILE A 268 -18.34 19.47 -21.00
CA ILE A 268 -18.90 20.72 -21.53
C ILE A 268 -17.80 21.62 -22.13
N PHE A 269 -16.62 21.66 -21.50
CA PHE A 269 -15.46 22.44 -21.94
C PHE A 269 -14.31 21.57 -22.48
N GLY A 270 -14.59 20.29 -22.72
CA GLY A 270 -13.58 19.28 -23.03
C GLY A 270 -12.75 18.82 -21.84
N LEU A 271 -11.93 17.80 -22.07
CA LEU A 271 -11.09 17.18 -21.04
C LEU A 271 -9.74 17.88 -20.92
N SER A 272 -9.31 18.13 -19.68
CA SER A 272 -7.94 18.53 -19.36
C SER A 272 -6.92 17.43 -19.66
N THR A 273 -5.64 17.77 -19.77
CA THR A 273 -4.56 16.79 -19.95
C THR A 273 -4.53 15.77 -18.81
N ALA A 274 -4.70 16.21 -17.56
CA ALA A 274 -4.72 15.32 -16.40
C ALA A 274 -5.88 14.32 -16.46
N GLN A 275 -7.08 14.74 -16.89
CA GLN A 275 -8.22 13.85 -17.08
C GLN A 275 -7.98 12.83 -18.21
N LYS A 276 -7.42 13.27 -19.34
CA LYS A 276 -7.08 12.37 -20.47
C LYS A 276 -6.09 11.30 -20.03
N GLU A 277 -5.02 11.70 -19.33
CA GLU A 277 -4.04 10.76 -18.81
C GLU A 277 -4.64 9.79 -17.79
N TYR A 278 -5.42 10.30 -16.83
CA TYR A 278 -6.06 9.49 -15.80
C TYR A 278 -6.97 8.42 -16.42
N ALA A 279 -7.89 8.84 -17.30
CA ALA A 279 -8.83 7.94 -17.95
C ALA A 279 -8.11 6.93 -18.85
N ALA A 280 -7.06 7.35 -19.56
CA ALA A 280 -6.28 6.45 -20.41
C ALA A 280 -5.57 5.35 -19.61
N LEU A 281 -4.99 5.70 -18.46
CA LEU A 281 -4.26 4.76 -17.61
C LEU A 281 -5.16 3.70 -17.01
N ASP A 282 -6.40 4.03 -16.66
CA ASP A 282 -7.32 3.07 -16.07
C ASP A 282 -7.76 1.99 -17.06
N ALA A 283 -8.12 2.39 -18.29
CA ALA A 283 -8.39 1.44 -19.36
C ALA A 283 -7.14 0.62 -19.74
N TRP A 284 -5.98 1.28 -19.86
CA TRP A 284 -4.71 0.61 -20.16
C TRP A 284 -4.33 -0.41 -19.08
N ALA A 285 -4.54 -0.10 -17.80
CA ALA A 285 -4.20 -1.01 -16.71
C ALA A 285 -5.01 -2.31 -16.83
N GLY A 286 -6.29 -2.22 -17.20
CA GLY A 286 -7.15 -3.38 -17.41
C GLY A 286 -6.59 -4.36 -18.44
N ILE A 287 -6.23 -3.86 -19.63
CA ILE A 287 -5.67 -4.70 -20.71
C ILE A 287 -4.27 -5.22 -20.37
N SER A 288 -3.40 -4.38 -19.80
CA SER A 288 -2.03 -4.78 -19.44
C SER A 288 -2.02 -5.85 -18.36
N ILE A 289 -2.88 -5.76 -17.35
CA ILE A 289 -3.07 -6.81 -16.34
C ILE A 289 -3.55 -8.10 -17.02
N SER A 290 -4.45 -8.01 -18.00
CA SER A 290 -4.99 -9.20 -18.67
C SER A 290 -3.95 -9.97 -19.50
N TYR A 291 -2.99 -9.26 -20.10
CA TYR A 291 -1.90 -9.86 -20.86
C TYR A 291 -0.67 -10.17 -20.02
N SER A 292 -0.56 -9.62 -18.81
CA SER A 292 0.56 -9.93 -17.93
C SER A 292 0.54 -11.44 -17.63
N PRO A 293 1.65 -12.16 -17.87
CA PRO A 293 1.80 -13.52 -17.40
C PRO A 293 1.70 -13.60 -15.87
N GLY A 294 1.85 -12.44 -15.19
CA GLY A 294 2.11 -12.32 -13.78
C GLY A 294 3.49 -12.88 -13.45
N HIS A 295 4.11 -12.38 -12.38
CA HIS A 295 5.03 -13.24 -11.67
C HIS A 295 4.16 -14.37 -11.13
N MET A 296 4.19 -15.53 -11.79
CA MET A 296 3.65 -16.75 -11.19
C MET A 296 4.27 -16.80 -9.81
N THR A 297 3.46 -16.63 -8.77
CA THR A 297 3.89 -16.93 -7.41
C THR A 297 4.54 -18.30 -7.47
N GLU A 298 5.82 -18.37 -7.15
CA GLU A 298 6.54 -19.65 -7.11
C GLU A 298 5.68 -20.62 -6.30
N ALA A 299 5.50 -21.83 -6.83
CA ALA A 299 4.71 -22.82 -6.13
C ALA A 299 5.36 -23.04 -4.76
N ALA A 300 4.58 -22.96 -3.68
CA ALA A 300 5.11 -23.19 -2.33
C ALA A 300 5.79 -24.57 -2.20
N ALA A 301 5.31 -25.55 -2.99
CA ALA A 301 5.86 -26.88 -3.10
C ALA A 301 5.50 -27.51 -4.45
N TYR A 302 6.31 -28.47 -4.91
CA TYR A 302 6.06 -29.32 -6.06
C TYR A 302 5.85 -30.76 -5.62
N GLY A 303 4.96 -31.47 -6.33
CA GLY A 303 4.60 -32.84 -5.99
C GLY A 303 3.72 -33.49 -7.04
N GLU A 304 3.36 -34.73 -6.77
CA GLU A 304 2.50 -35.53 -7.63
C GLU A 304 1.15 -35.75 -6.95
N VAL A 305 0.08 -35.63 -7.74
CA VAL A 305 -1.27 -36.00 -7.29
C VAL A 305 -1.25 -37.48 -6.94
N SER A 306 -1.55 -37.79 -5.68
CA SER A 306 -1.62 -39.16 -5.19
C SER A 306 -2.99 -39.73 -5.50
N CYS A 307 -3.06 -41.03 -5.77
CA CYS A 307 -4.33 -41.72 -6.00
C CYS A 307 -5.30 -41.48 -4.82
N GLN A 308 -6.61 -41.39 -5.11
CA GLN A 308 -7.64 -41.06 -4.11
C GLN A 308 -7.55 -41.98 -2.88
N GLN A 309 -7.12 -41.42 -1.76
CA GLN A 309 -7.29 -42.03 -0.43
C GLN A 309 -8.35 -41.22 0.33
N ASP A 310 -9.23 -41.91 1.06
CA ASP A 310 -10.30 -41.27 1.84
C ASP A 310 -9.76 -40.50 3.06
N LYS A 311 -8.49 -40.72 3.42
CA LYS A 311 -7.83 -40.07 4.56
C LYS A 311 -6.39 -39.66 4.25
N CYS A 312 -5.97 -38.51 4.77
CA CYS A 312 -4.58 -38.03 4.79
C CYS A 312 -4.25 -37.57 6.21
N ASN A 313 -3.11 -38.00 6.77
CA ASN A 313 -2.69 -37.68 8.15
C ASN A 313 -3.79 -37.92 9.19
N GLY A 314 -4.54 -39.01 9.03
CA GLY A 314 -5.65 -39.40 9.92
C GLY A 314 -6.98 -38.67 9.70
N LYS A 315 -7.06 -37.68 8.80
CA LYS A 315 -8.27 -36.87 8.54
C LYS A 315 -8.94 -37.22 7.22
N LYS A 316 -10.28 -37.17 7.18
CA LYS A 316 -11.07 -37.44 5.97
C LYS A 316 -10.89 -36.34 4.92
N VAL A 317 -10.64 -36.73 3.67
CA VAL A 317 -10.52 -35.80 2.54
C VAL A 317 -11.91 -35.45 2.01
N THR A 318 -12.16 -34.16 1.77
CA THR A 318 -13.46 -33.69 1.23
C THR A 318 -13.45 -33.67 -0.31
N ALA A 319 -14.63 -33.58 -0.94
CA ALA A 319 -14.75 -33.58 -2.41
C ALA A 319 -14.04 -32.41 -3.12
N SER A 320 -13.71 -31.34 -2.40
CA SER A 320 -12.97 -30.18 -2.93
C SER A 320 -11.46 -30.26 -2.67
N GLN A 321 -10.98 -31.36 -2.10
CA GLN A 321 -9.59 -31.58 -1.74
C GLN A 321 -9.01 -32.77 -2.51
N VAL A 322 -7.70 -32.71 -2.71
CA VAL A 322 -6.92 -33.80 -3.28
C VAL A 322 -5.63 -33.96 -2.49
N ILE A 323 -5.14 -35.20 -2.43
CA ILE A 323 -3.88 -35.51 -1.78
C ILE A 323 -2.76 -35.33 -2.78
N ILE A 324 -1.75 -34.56 -2.40
CA ILE A 324 -0.49 -34.48 -3.12
C ILE A 324 0.61 -35.12 -2.29
N THR A 325 1.50 -35.86 -2.95
CA THR A 325 2.80 -36.26 -2.39
C THR A 325 3.79 -35.16 -2.78
N VAL A 326 4.11 -34.31 -1.83
CA VAL A 326 5.08 -33.23 -1.98
C VAL A 326 6.47 -33.84 -2.09
N LYS A 327 7.18 -33.53 -3.18
CA LYS A 327 8.56 -33.99 -3.44
C LYS A 327 9.60 -32.89 -3.25
N GLN A 328 9.17 -31.63 -3.27
CA GLN A 328 10.04 -30.47 -3.07
C GLN A 328 9.25 -29.35 -2.38
N VAL A 329 9.81 -28.76 -1.33
CA VAL A 329 9.28 -27.54 -0.70
C VAL A 329 10.16 -26.37 -1.12
N VAL A 330 9.55 -25.34 -1.72
CA VAL A 330 10.23 -24.12 -2.16
C VAL A 330 10.17 -23.05 -1.08
N ILE A 331 9.02 -22.96 -0.40
CA ILE A 331 8.76 -21.95 0.64
C ILE A 331 8.43 -22.69 1.95
N PRO A 332 9.40 -22.94 2.84
CA PRO A 332 9.19 -23.71 4.07
C PRO A 332 8.13 -23.11 5.01
N GLY A 333 8.03 -21.78 5.05
CA GLY A 333 7.04 -21.05 5.85
C GLY A 333 5.65 -20.94 5.22
N ALA A 334 5.41 -21.51 4.03
CA ALA A 334 4.10 -21.49 3.42
C ALA A 334 3.10 -22.28 4.28
N MET A 335 1.92 -21.71 4.48
CA MET A 335 0.89 -22.30 5.33
C MET A 335 -0.07 -23.15 4.53
N ASP A 336 -0.41 -24.31 5.06
CA ASP A 336 -1.49 -25.13 4.51
C ASP A 336 -2.89 -24.55 4.83
N SER A 337 -3.93 -25.23 4.35
CA SER A 337 -5.32 -24.85 4.62
C SER A 337 -5.72 -24.85 6.11
N GLN A 338 -4.88 -25.40 6.98
CA GLN A 338 -5.06 -25.48 8.43
C GLN A 338 -4.09 -24.55 9.18
N SER A 339 -3.41 -23.65 8.47
CA SER A 339 -2.41 -22.74 9.04
C SER A 339 -1.23 -23.46 9.68
N LYS A 340 -0.85 -24.63 9.15
CA LYS A 340 0.38 -25.33 9.50
C LYS A 340 1.48 -25.03 8.46
N PRO A 341 2.69 -24.61 8.86
CA PRO A 341 3.81 -24.41 7.93
C PRO A 341 4.22 -25.71 7.24
N LEU A 342 4.65 -25.64 5.98
CA LEU A 342 5.14 -26.80 5.24
C LEU A 342 6.40 -27.43 5.89
N SER A 343 7.24 -26.64 6.55
CA SER A 343 8.41 -27.12 7.30
C SER A 343 8.09 -28.09 8.43
N GLU A 344 6.87 -28.04 8.97
CA GLU A 344 6.45 -28.91 10.08
C GLU A 344 5.92 -30.29 9.64
N TYR A 345 5.94 -30.59 8.34
CA TYR A 345 5.60 -31.92 7.81
C TYR A 345 6.80 -32.88 7.75
N GLY A 346 8.00 -32.40 8.07
CA GLY A 346 9.24 -33.17 8.03
C GLY A 346 9.94 -33.10 6.67
N GLU A 347 10.87 -34.02 6.44
CA GLU A 347 11.59 -34.10 5.17
C GLU A 347 10.68 -34.63 4.05
N VAL A 348 10.93 -34.14 2.82
CA VAL A 348 10.25 -34.65 1.63
C VAL A 348 10.72 -36.08 1.31
N PRO A 349 9.84 -36.98 0.82
CA PRO A 349 8.46 -36.72 0.47
C PRO A 349 7.47 -36.87 1.64
N PHE A 350 6.46 -35.99 1.68
CA PHE A 350 5.34 -36.10 2.62
C PHE A 350 4.00 -35.87 1.90
N GLN A 351 2.90 -36.32 2.53
CA GLN A 351 1.55 -36.17 1.98
C GLN A 351 0.78 -35.06 2.66
N ILE A 352 0.05 -34.29 1.85
CA ILE A 352 -0.84 -33.23 2.32
C ILE A 352 -2.12 -33.21 1.49
N ALA A 353 -3.25 -32.96 2.16
CA ALA A 353 -4.52 -32.70 1.50
C ALA A 353 -4.64 -31.19 1.25
N VAL A 354 -4.76 -30.81 -0.02
CA VAL A 354 -4.88 -29.41 -0.46
C VAL A 354 -6.19 -29.22 -1.22
N ARG A 355 -6.72 -28.00 -1.23
CA ARG A 355 -7.90 -27.71 -2.05
C ARG A 355 -7.54 -27.74 -3.52
N LEU A 356 -8.46 -28.18 -4.37
CA LEU A 356 -8.29 -28.14 -5.83
C LEU A 356 -7.99 -26.71 -6.33
N SER A 357 -8.54 -25.67 -5.68
CA SER A 357 -8.26 -24.26 -5.97
C SER A 357 -6.82 -23.83 -5.71
N ASP A 358 -6.11 -24.58 -4.85
CA ASP A 358 -4.77 -24.25 -4.39
C ASP A 358 -3.71 -24.98 -5.22
N LEU A 359 -4.14 -25.79 -6.21
CA LEU A 359 -3.28 -26.57 -7.09
C LEU A 359 -3.17 -25.96 -8.49
N ARG A 360 -1.98 -26.13 -9.07
CA ARG A 360 -1.70 -25.88 -10.47
C ARG A 360 -1.05 -27.11 -11.06
N THR A 361 -1.61 -27.66 -12.13
CA THR A 361 -1.00 -28.77 -12.87
C THR A 361 -0.05 -28.21 -13.91
N VAL A 362 1.20 -28.66 -13.93
CA VAL A 362 2.19 -28.31 -14.96
C VAL A 362 2.33 -29.51 -15.91
N ASN A 363 2.38 -29.26 -17.22
CA ASN A 363 2.59 -30.31 -18.22
C ASN A 363 4.06 -30.77 -18.17
N PRO A 364 4.38 -32.07 -18.04
CA PRO A 364 5.75 -32.53 -17.77
C PRO A 364 6.82 -32.12 -18.79
N VAL A 365 6.42 -31.70 -19.99
CA VAL A 365 7.31 -31.33 -21.10
C VAL A 365 7.97 -29.95 -20.92
N GLU A 366 7.48 -29.09 -20.02
CA GLU A 366 7.99 -27.72 -19.83
C GLU A 366 8.91 -27.53 -18.61
N VAL A 367 9.21 -28.58 -17.85
CA VAL A 367 10.12 -28.49 -16.70
C VAL A 367 11.57 -28.47 -17.19
N LYS A 368 12.04 -27.32 -17.69
CA LYS A 368 13.48 -27.05 -17.75
C LYS A 368 13.97 -26.94 -16.31
N GLN A 369 14.85 -27.86 -15.91
CA GLN A 369 15.55 -27.80 -14.64
C GLN A 369 16.29 -26.47 -14.54
N PHE A 370 15.80 -25.57 -13.68
CA PHE A 370 16.56 -24.41 -13.25
C PHE A 370 17.57 -24.89 -12.22
N THR A 371 18.78 -25.24 -12.68
CA THR A 371 19.94 -25.34 -11.81
C THR A 371 20.44 -23.93 -11.51
N PHE A 372 20.34 -23.53 -10.24
CA PHE A 372 21.11 -22.39 -9.73
C PHE A 372 22.59 -22.76 -9.80
N THR A 373 23.32 -22.20 -10.75
CA THR A 373 24.78 -22.12 -10.67
C THR A 373 25.09 -21.17 -9.52
N GLN A 374 25.60 -21.71 -8.42
CA GLN A 374 26.30 -20.90 -7.42
C GLN A 374 27.46 -20.22 -8.15
N GLY A 375 27.45 -18.89 -8.18
CA GLY A 375 28.55 -18.10 -8.72
C GLY A 375 29.83 -18.49 -8.01
N GLU A 376 30.81 -18.90 -8.81
CA GLU A 376 32.15 -19.27 -8.38
C GLU A 376 32.80 -18.11 -7.62
N ASN A 377 33.40 -18.43 -6.48
CA ASN A 377 34.38 -17.57 -5.82
C ASN A 377 35.58 -17.41 -6.75
N THR A 378 35.68 -16.29 -7.44
CA THR A 378 36.91 -15.87 -8.11
C THR A 378 37.66 -14.89 -7.22
N THR A 379 38.62 -15.44 -6.48
CA THR A 379 39.82 -14.71 -6.03
C THR A 379 40.72 -14.46 -7.24
N ASP A 380 40.95 -13.20 -7.60
CA ASP A 380 42.17 -12.68 -8.21
C ASP A 380 42.16 -11.16 -7.97
N LYS A 381 43.09 -10.61 -7.17
CA LYS A 381 44.45 -10.22 -7.59
C LYS A 381 44.41 -9.35 -8.85
N ASP A 382 44.27 -8.04 -8.63
CA ASP A 382 44.91 -7.01 -9.44
C ASP A 382 45.10 -5.76 -8.57
N GLU A 383 46.19 -5.79 -7.79
CA GLU A 383 46.93 -4.57 -7.46
C GLU A 383 47.62 -4.11 -8.74
N GLN A 384 47.34 -2.89 -9.19
CA GLN A 384 48.32 -1.86 -9.59
C GLN A 384 47.71 -0.84 -10.57
N ASN A 385 48.13 0.42 -10.37
CA ASN A 385 47.97 1.61 -11.22
C ASN A 385 46.68 2.41 -11.10
N ILE A 386 46.63 3.28 -10.09
CA ILE A 386 46.27 4.68 -10.33
C ILE A 386 47.36 5.56 -9.70
N GLU A 387 48.08 6.25 -10.58
CA GLU A 387 49.13 7.22 -10.28
C GLU A 387 48.61 8.41 -9.48
N GLU A 388 49.52 8.94 -8.67
CA GLU A 388 49.44 10.13 -7.85
C GLU A 388 48.92 11.35 -8.63
N ARG A 389 47.84 11.95 -8.13
CA ARG A 389 47.66 13.40 -8.20
C ARG A 389 47.58 13.94 -6.78
N ASN A 390 48.74 14.37 -6.29
CA ASN A 390 48.87 15.30 -5.18
C ASN A 390 48.27 16.64 -5.58
N ASP A 391 47.08 16.95 -5.07
CA ASP A 391 46.67 18.34 -4.86
C ASP A 391 46.28 18.49 -3.39
N SER A 392 47.19 19.13 -2.66
CA SER A 392 47.09 19.55 -1.27
C SER A 392 45.85 20.42 -1.06
N TYR A 393 44.90 19.94 -0.25
CA TYR A 393 43.88 20.78 0.41
C TYR A 393 43.80 20.40 1.89
N ASN A 394 44.94 20.51 2.57
CA ASN A 394 44.98 20.82 4.00
C ASN A 394 45.06 22.34 4.11
N ASP A 395 43.89 22.97 4.12
CA ASP A 395 43.57 24.25 4.74
C ASP A 395 42.10 24.53 4.39
N VAL A 396 41.36 25.21 5.29
CA VAL A 396 39.92 25.56 5.21
C VAL A 396 38.95 24.69 6.06
N VAL A 397 39.41 23.70 6.83
CA VAL A 397 38.54 23.00 7.82
C VAL A 397 38.38 23.78 9.14
N ASP A 398 39.21 24.80 9.41
CA ASP A 398 39.15 25.55 10.68
C ASP A 398 38.45 26.92 10.63
N ASP A 399 37.99 27.40 9.47
CA ASP A 399 37.40 28.75 9.34
C ASP A 399 35.86 28.79 9.23
N ILE A 400 35.17 27.64 9.14
CA ILE A 400 33.69 27.58 9.13
C ILE A 400 33.12 27.30 10.54
N LEU A 401 33.93 26.78 11.46
CA LEU A 401 33.52 26.51 12.84
C LEU A 401 33.60 27.72 13.78
N TYR A 402 34.28 28.80 13.39
CA TYR A 402 34.43 30.00 14.23
C TYR A 402 33.55 31.20 13.85
N ASN A 403 32.90 31.19 12.68
CA ASN A 403 32.05 32.30 12.23
C ASN A 403 30.52 32.06 12.30
N ASN A 404 30.07 30.89 12.76
CA ASN A 404 28.64 30.63 13.03
C ASN A 404 28.27 30.52 14.52
N GLN A 405 29.23 30.65 15.44
CA GLN A 405 28.93 30.79 16.87
C GLN A 405 28.40 32.19 17.26
N ALA A 406 28.37 33.15 16.33
CA ALA A 406 27.85 34.50 16.57
C ALA A 406 26.50 34.82 15.90
N GLN A 407 25.86 33.89 15.16
CA GLN A 407 24.58 34.17 14.48
C GLN A 407 23.45 33.14 14.60
N ILE A 408 23.55 32.09 15.42
CA ILE A 408 22.38 31.26 15.76
C ILE A 408 22.26 31.07 17.28
N GLN A 409 22.18 32.20 17.99
CA GLN A 409 21.38 32.30 19.21
C GLN A 409 20.00 32.83 18.84
N GLN A 410 19.15 31.97 18.27
CA GLN A 410 17.74 32.03 18.60
C GLN A 410 17.50 30.88 19.57
N ARG A 411 17.74 31.18 20.86
CA ARG A 411 17.03 30.49 21.93
C ARG A 411 15.55 30.56 21.57
N VAL A 412 14.92 29.42 21.33
CA VAL A 412 13.49 29.33 21.57
C VAL A 412 13.33 29.62 23.05
N GLU A 413 12.79 30.77 23.39
CA GLU A 413 12.21 30.97 24.71
C GLU A 413 11.11 29.93 24.83
N LEU A 414 11.43 28.80 25.47
CA LEU A 414 10.42 27.88 25.98
C LEU A 414 9.46 28.73 26.79
N SER A 415 8.17 28.55 26.56
CA SER A 415 7.17 29.27 27.38
C SER A 415 7.45 28.97 28.85
N GLU A 416 7.21 29.94 29.75
CA GLU A 416 7.38 29.69 31.19
C GLU A 416 6.64 28.42 31.65
N VAL A 417 5.53 28.10 30.98
CA VAL A 417 4.72 26.91 31.22
C VAL A 417 5.48 25.62 30.89
N GLU A 418 6.23 25.56 29.79
CA GLU A 418 7.00 24.38 29.38
C GLU A 418 8.23 24.17 30.26
N VAL A 419 8.90 25.25 30.68
CA VAL A 419 10.02 25.17 31.63
C VAL A 419 9.53 24.68 32.98
N LYS A 420 8.45 25.26 33.50
CA LYS A 420 7.81 24.84 34.77
C LYS A 420 7.33 23.40 34.72
N SER A 421 6.71 22.97 33.62
CA SER A 421 6.24 21.58 33.45
C SER A 421 7.40 20.58 33.40
N SER A 422 8.51 20.93 32.74
CA SER A 422 9.70 20.09 32.66
C SER A 422 10.43 19.98 34.02
N GLU A 423 10.53 21.08 34.77
CA GLU A 423 11.09 21.10 36.12
C GLU A 423 10.21 20.34 37.11
N TYR A 424 8.89 20.53 37.04
CA TYR A 424 7.91 19.80 37.84
C TYR A 424 8.00 18.29 37.57
N GLY A 425 7.98 17.87 36.30
CA GLY A 425 8.10 16.48 35.91
C GLY A 425 9.39 15.82 36.43
N ARG A 426 10.54 16.52 36.37
CA ARG A 426 11.81 16.02 36.95
C ARG A 426 11.78 15.94 38.47
N THR A 427 11.15 16.90 39.13
CA THR A 427 11.04 16.96 40.60
C THR A 427 10.13 15.85 41.12
N GLU A 428 9.00 15.59 40.47
CA GLU A 428 8.09 14.48 40.82
C GLU A 428 8.72 13.12 40.52
N PHE A 429 9.45 12.98 39.39
CA PHE A 429 10.13 11.72 39.10
C PHE A 429 11.26 11.39 40.08
N SER A 430 11.89 12.41 40.66
CA SER A 430 12.96 12.24 41.65
C SER A 430 12.45 12.09 43.09
N SER A 431 11.20 12.48 43.37
CA SER A 431 10.55 12.32 44.68
C SER A 431 9.82 10.98 44.83
N LEU A 432 9.59 10.24 43.74
CA LEU A 432 9.05 8.88 43.77
C LEU A 432 10.01 7.97 44.56
N PRO A 433 9.56 7.33 45.66
CA PRO A 433 10.41 6.45 46.45
C PRO A 433 10.89 5.30 45.56
N SER A 434 12.22 5.16 45.45
CA SER A 434 12.86 3.95 44.95
C SER A 434 12.48 2.78 45.88
N GLN A 435 11.34 2.14 45.63
CA GLN A 435 10.92 0.94 46.36
C GLN A 435 11.73 -0.31 45.95
N TYR A 436 12.85 -0.14 45.24
CA TYR A 436 13.62 -1.21 44.63
C TYR A 436 15.12 -1.01 44.84
N GLU A 437 15.57 -0.91 46.10
CA GLU A 437 17.01 -0.91 46.42
C GLU A 437 17.72 -2.25 46.09
N HIS A 438 17.00 -3.29 45.65
CA HIS A 438 17.57 -4.63 45.37
C HIS A 438 17.23 -5.22 43.99
N ALA A 439 16.82 -4.42 43.01
CA ALA A 439 16.67 -4.94 41.66
C ALA A 439 17.89 -4.59 40.81
N GLU A 440 18.78 -5.56 40.61
CA GLU A 440 19.76 -5.52 39.51
C GLU A 440 19.03 -5.14 38.22
N THR A 441 19.30 -3.94 37.71
CA THR A 441 18.92 -3.45 36.38
C THR A 441 17.50 -3.84 35.93
N ILE A 442 16.47 -3.13 36.42
CA ILE A 442 15.12 -3.30 35.84
C ILE A 442 15.13 -2.78 34.39
N ARG A 443 15.12 -3.70 33.44
CA ARG A 443 15.00 -3.42 32.00
C ARG A 443 13.52 -3.26 31.65
N SER A 444 13.00 -2.04 31.64
CA SER A 444 11.64 -1.80 31.13
C SER A 444 11.63 -1.87 29.59
N ARG A 445 10.83 -2.79 29.04
CA ARG A 445 10.44 -2.79 27.61
C ARG A 445 9.09 -2.12 27.52
N ILE A 446 8.99 -0.99 26.83
CA ILE A 446 7.70 -0.36 26.53
C ILE A 446 7.20 -0.97 25.22
N ILE A 447 6.49 -2.09 25.35
CA ILE A 447 6.03 -2.93 24.22
C ILE A 447 4.78 -2.33 23.55
N LYS A 448 4.05 -1.44 24.24
CA LYS A 448 2.83 -0.78 23.75
C LYS A 448 2.65 0.57 24.44
N ASP A 449 1.93 1.49 23.79
CA ASP A 449 1.54 2.73 24.46
C ASP A 449 0.52 2.46 25.58
N VAL A 450 0.53 3.38 26.56
CA VAL A 450 -0.28 3.28 27.77
C VAL A 450 -1.79 3.23 27.49
N PHE A 451 -2.25 3.80 26.37
CA PHE A 451 -3.66 3.86 26.02
C PHE A 451 -4.17 2.55 25.40
N HIS A 452 -3.38 1.94 24.51
CA HIS A 452 -3.67 0.59 24.01
C HIS A 452 -3.56 -0.47 25.11
N LEU A 453 -2.72 -0.25 26.13
CA LEU A 453 -2.67 -1.11 27.31
C LEU A 453 -3.99 -1.02 28.11
N ILE A 454 -4.51 0.19 28.34
CA ILE A 454 -5.80 0.40 29.01
C ILE A 454 -6.94 -0.31 28.27
N ASP A 455 -6.99 -0.19 26.94
CA ASP A 455 -8.03 -0.82 26.12
C ASP A 455 -7.98 -2.37 26.12
N GLN A 456 -6.82 -2.97 26.42
CA GLN A 456 -6.67 -4.43 26.52
C GLN A 456 -7.22 -4.99 27.84
N ILE A 457 -7.33 -4.17 28.88
CA ILE A 457 -7.84 -4.59 30.19
C ILE A 457 -9.37 -4.48 30.18
N LYS A 458 -10.03 -5.56 29.74
CA LYS A 458 -11.50 -5.63 29.68
C LYS A 458 -12.09 -5.90 31.07
N VAL A 459 -12.47 -4.84 31.78
CA VAL A 459 -13.20 -4.95 33.05
C VAL A 459 -14.71 -4.97 32.78
N PRO A 460 -15.46 -6.00 33.23
CA PRO A 460 -16.90 -6.05 33.05
C PRO A 460 -17.59 -4.87 33.75
N ARG A 461 -18.37 -4.07 33.00
CA ARG A 461 -19.05 -2.88 33.54
C ARG A 461 -20.03 -3.16 34.69
N ARG A 462 -20.50 -4.40 34.81
CA ARG A 462 -21.40 -4.87 35.89
C ARG A 462 -20.66 -5.32 37.14
N HIS A 463 -19.32 -5.36 37.11
CA HIS A 463 -18.52 -5.76 38.24
C HIS A 463 -18.48 -4.64 39.29
N GLY A 464 -18.76 -4.96 40.56
CA GLY A 464 -18.86 -3.97 41.64
C GLY A 464 -17.59 -3.13 41.88
N LEU A 465 -16.43 -3.65 41.48
CA LEU A 465 -15.13 -2.97 41.59
C LEU A 465 -14.65 -2.30 40.30
N ALA A 466 -15.47 -2.27 39.24
CA ALA A 466 -15.01 -1.76 37.94
C ALA A 466 -14.54 -0.30 38.02
N ASN A 467 -15.28 0.55 38.74
CA ASN A 467 -14.94 1.96 38.91
C ASN A 467 -13.66 2.15 39.74
N ASP A 468 -13.51 1.41 40.84
CA ASP A 468 -12.32 1.50 41.70
C ASP A 468 -11.06 1.01 40.99
N PHE A 469 -11.18 -0.07 40.22
CA PHE A 469 -10.09 -0.56 39.39
C PHE A 469 -9.69 0.48 38.34
N SER A 470 -10.65 1.06 37.61
CA SER A 470 -10.34 2.09 36.61
C SER A 470 -9.68 3.33 37.21
N ARG A 471 -10.09 3.76 38.41
CA ARG A 471 -9.47 4.89 39.13
C ARG A 471 -8.03 4.55 39.53
N ARG A 472 -7.79 3.41 40.15
CA ARG A 472 -6.45 2.97 40.56
C ARG A 472 -5.53 2.75 39.36
N LEU A 473 -6.05 2.19 38.25
CA LEU A 473 -5.30 2.02 37.02
C LEU A 473 -4.92 3.37 36.40
N ARG A 474 -5.84 4.34 36.39
CA ARG A 474 -5.53 5.72 35.98
C ARG A 474 -4.43 6.31 36.86
N ASP A 475 -4.58 6.23 38.17
CA ASP A 475 -3.64 6.84 39.13
C ASP A 475 -2.25 6.17 39.10
N ALA A 476 -2.17 4.91 38.66
CA ALA A 476 -0.91 4.20 38.45
C ALA A 476 -0.22 4.56 37.13
N LEU A 477 -0.97 5.06 36.14
CA LEU A 477 -0.48 5.32 34.78
C LEU A 477 -0.25 6.80 34.48
N PHE A 478 -0.96 7.69 35.17
CA PHE A 478 -0.91 9.14 34.95
C PHE A 478 -0.53 9.87 36.23
N VAL A 479 0.41 10.80 36.12
CA VAL A 479 0.66 11.81 37.15
C VAL A 479 -0.32 12.95 36.90
N VAL A 480 -1.19 13.22 37.88
CA VAL A 480 -2.18 14.28 37.81
C VAL A 480 -1.57 15.54 38.39
N ASP A 481 -1.57 16.63 37.62
CA ASP A 481 -1.25 17.95 38.16
C ASP A 481 -2.38 18.37 39.12
N GLU A 482 -2.03 18.59 40.39
CA GLU A 482 -3.00 18.97 41.42
C GLU A 482 -3.57 20.38 41.22
N ASP A 483 -2.88 21.24 40.45
CA ASP A 483 -3.39 22.57 40.11
C ASP A 483 -4.51 22.51 39.06
N ASP A 484 -4.53 21.47 38.22
CA ASP A 484 -5.63 21.23 37.27
C ASP A 484 -6.93 20.80 37.97
N LYS A 485 -6.87 20.30 39.21
CA LYS A 485 -8.06 20.00 40.03
C LYS A 485 -8.67 21.23 40.71
N LYS A 486 -7.96 22.36 40.72
CA LYS A 486 -8.39 23.60 41.39
C LYS A 486 -9.14 24.58 40.46
N LYS A 487 -9.24 24.25 39.17
CA LYS A 487 -10.13 24.90 38.20
C LYS A 487 -11.44 24.15 38.11
#